data_AF-A0A7M2YYG0-F1
#
_entry.id   AF-A0A7M2YYG0-F1
#
_cell.length_a   1.000
_cell.length_b   1.000
_cell.length_c   1.000
_cell.angle_alpha   90.00
_cell.angle_beta   90.00
_cell.angle_gamma   90.00
#
_symmetry.space_group_name_H-M   'P 1'
#
loop_
_entity.id
_entity.type
_entity.pdbx_description
1 polymer ?
#
loop_
_entity_poly.entity_id
_entity_poly.type
_entity_poly.pdbx_seq_one_letter_code
_entity_poly.pdbx_strand_id
1 'polypeptide(L)' 'MLAPGDRVPDARVWAAPREGPIQLRDAIAGDGYALLCFYLWDWSPT' A
#
# COMPACT_ATOMS: atom_id res chain seq x y z
N MET A 1 -4.69 4.85 13.86
CA MET A 1 -5.86 4.21 13.22
C MET A 1 -6.38 5.18 12.17
N LEU A 2 -6.74 4.70 10.98
CA LEU A 2 -7.31 5.53 9.92
C LEU A 2 -8.84 5.51 9.99
N ALA A 3 -9.46 6.63 9.62
CA ALA A 3 -10.90 6.79 9.51
C ALA A 3 -11.31 7.17 8.06
N PRO A 4 -12.58 6.96 7.66
CA PRO A 4 -13.06 7.41 6.37
C PRO A 4 -12.85 8.92 6.16
N GLY A 5 -12.29 9.29 5.01
CA GLY A 5 -11.97 10.67 4.67
C GLY A 5 -10.59 11.14 5.13
N ASP A 6 -9.88 10.36 5.94
CA ASP A 6 -8.49 10.65 6.27
C ASP A 6 -7.61 10.64 5.02
N ARG A 7 -6.59 11.49 5.02
CA ARG A 7 -5.57 11.45 3.98
C ARG A 7 -4.79 10.15 4.06
N VAL A 8 -4.40 9.65 2.90
CA VAL A 8 -3.43 8.55 2.82
C VAL A 8 -2.17 8.94 3.58
N PRO A 9 -1.63 8.05 4.44
CA PRO A 9 -0.41 8.32 5.19
C PRO A 9 0.77 8.71 4.30
N ASP A 10 1.56 9.66 4.78
CA ASP A 10 2.84 9.99 4.16
C ASP A 10 3.90 8.98 4.61
N ALA A 11 4.05 7.91 3.83
CA ALA A 11 4.90 6.77 4.17
C ALA A 11 5.66 6.27 2.94
N ARG A 12 6.88 5.76 3.18
CA ARG A 12 7.64 5.01 2.19
C ARG A 12 7.39 3.51 2.35
N VAL A 13 7.12 2.82 1.24
CA VAL A 13 6.80 1.40 1.21
C VAL A 13 7.65 0.67 0.19
N TRP A 14 7.91 -0.62 0.43
CA TRP A 14 8.49 -1.52 -0.56
C TRP A 14 7.35 -2.18 -1.34
N ALA A 15 7.29 -1.97 -2.65
CA ALA A 15 6.25 -2.54 -3.50
C ALA A 15 6.60 -3.93 -4.04
N ALA A 16 7.89 -4.22 -4.21
CA ALA A 16 8.38 -5.51 -4.68
C ALA A 16 9.75 -5.88 -4.08
N PRO A 17 10.11 -7.19 -4.07
CA PRO A 17 11.43 -7.63 -3.64
C PRO A 17 12.54 -7.00 -4.50
N ARG A 18 13.64 -6.61 -3.85
CA ARG A 18 14.85 -6.04 -4.49
C ARG A 18 14.66 -4.68 -5.17
N GLU A 19 13.50 -4.05 -4.99
CA GLU A 19 13.29 -2.65 -5.38
C GLU A 19 13.55 -1.69 -4.20
N GLY A 20 13.83 -0.43 -4.54
CA GLY A 20 13.95 0.63 -3.54
C GLY A 20 12.57 1.07 -3.03
N PRO A 21 12.47 1.62 -1.80
CA PRO A 21 11.20 2.07 -1.26
C PRO A 21 10.67 3.32 -1.99
N ILE A 22 9.39 3.29 -2.35
CA ILE A 22 8.67 4.37 -3.05
C ILE A 22 7.69 5.08 -2.10
N GLN A 23 7.16 6.24 -2.49
CA GLN A 23 6.10 6.87 -1.70
C GLN A 23 4.79 6.09 -1.86
N LEU A 24 4.09 5.87 -0.75
CA LEU A 24 2.80 5.16 -0.75
C LEU A 24 1.79 5.84 -1.68
N ARG A 25 1.76 7.17 -1.68
CA ARG A 25 0.88 7.94 -2.57
C ARG A 25 1.14 7.63 -4.04
N ASP A 26 2.40 7.41 -4.44
CA ASP A 26 2.78 7.11 -5.81
C ASP A 26 2.43 5.66 -6.15
N ALA A 27 2.58 4.75 -5.18
CA ALA A 27 2.21 3.34 -5.31
C ALA A 27 0.71 3.12 -5.54
N ILE A 28 -0.12 4.04 -5.05
CA ILE A 28 -1.59 4.00 -5.23
C ILE A 28 -2.09 5.07 -6.22
N ALA A 29 -1.21 5.93 -6.73
CA ALA A 29 -1.56 6.99 -7.67
C ALA A 29 -1.75 6.40 -9.07
N GLY A 30 -2.99 5.99 -9.34
CA GLY A 30 -3.53 5.92 -10.70
C GLY A 30 -4.61 6.99 -10.90
N ASP A 31 -5.14 7.11 -12.12
CA ASP A 31 -6.24 8.03 -12.46
C ASP A 31 -7.60 7.66 -11.82
N GLY A 32 -7.60 6.91 -10.72
CA GLY A 32 -8.82 6.36 -10.12
C GLY A 32 -8.65 5.85 -8.70
N TYR A 33 -9.62 5.07 -8.25
CA TYR A 33 -9.65 4.50 -6.91
C TYR A 33 -8.73 3.28 -6.79
N ALA A 34 -8.02 3.17 -5.67
CA ALA A 34 -7.22 2.00 -5.33
C ALA A 34 -7.87 1.22 -4.17
N LEU A 35 -7.90 -0.11 -4.27
CA LEU A 35 -8.26 -1.02 -3.18
C LEU A 35 -7.00 -1.71 -2.68
N LEU A 36 -6.68 -1.55 -1.40
CA LEU A 36 -5.55 -2.20 -0.75
C LEU A 36 -6.02 -3.42 0.02
N CYS A 37 -5.52 -4.60 -0.37
CA CYS A 37 -5.78 -5.86 0.31
C CYS A 37 -4.55 -6.25 1.13
N PHE A 38 -4.75 -6.57 2.41
CA PHE A 38 -3.68 -7.00 3.31
C PHE A 38 -3.85 -8.47 3.65
N TYR A 39 -2.74 -9.18 3.71
CA TYR A 39 -2.64 -10.56 4.19
C TYR A 39 -1.46 -10.65 5.16
N LEU A 40 -1.44 -11.67 6.02
CA LEU A 40 -0.40 -11.81 7.02
C LEU A 40 0.89 -12.41 6.44
N TRP A 41 0.76 -13.48 5.66
CA TRP A 41 1.90 -14.30 5.25
C TRP A 41 1.80 -14.71 3.78
N ASP A 42 2.92 -14.60 3.08
CA ASP A 42 3.09 -15.24 1.78
C ASP A 42 3.01 -16.76 1.92
N TRP A 43 2.46 -17.43 0.91
CA TRP A 43 2.39 -18.90 0.83
C TRP A 43 1.62 -19.57 1.98
N SER A 44 0.63 -18.86 2.54
CA SER A 44 -0.25 -19.39 3.57
C SER A 44 -1.61 -19.80 3.01
N PRO A 45 -2.21 -20.91 3.50
CA PRO A 45 -3.59 -21.28 3.15
C PRO A 45 -4.66 -20.45 3.89
N THR A 46 -4.24 -19.54 4.77
CA THR A 46 -5.10 -18.61 5.53
C THR A 46 -5.43 -17.36 4.74
#